data_AF-A0A6M5JI27-F1
#
_entry.id   AF-A0A6M5JI27-F1
#
_cell.length_a   1.000
_cell.length_b   1.000
_cell.length_c   1.000
_cell.angle_alpha   90.00
_cell.angle_beta   90.00
_cell.angle_gamma   90.00
#
_symmetry.space_group_name_H-M   'P 1'
#
loop_
_entity.id
_entity.type
_entity.pdbx_description
1 polymer ?
#
loop_
_entity_poly.entity_id
_entity_poly.type
_entity_poly.pdbx_seq_one_letter_code
_entity_poly.pdbx_strand_id
1 'polypeptide(L)'
;MSLLTSSADEPADKSIVILQSLICLLRERNILSRADIEELCEKVQARAAQHELDPIPCRDREATEAATIISSLSDYIGRRYGGKHRRY
;
A
#
# COMPACT_ATOMS: atom_id res chain seq x y z
N MET A 1 -12.37 -2.99 -31.66
CA MET A 1 -13.05 -4.03 -30.86
C MET A 1 -12.16 -4.37 -29.69
N SER A 2 -12.56 -3.99 -28.48
CA SER A 2 -11.78 -4.25 -27.26
C SER A 2 -12.68 -5.02 -26.31
N LEU A 3 -12.57 -6.34 -26.26
CA LEU A 3 -13.19 -7.16 -25.21
C LEU A 3 -12.37 -8.42 -24.99
N LEU A 4 -12.15 -8.69 -23.69
CA LEU A 4 -11.60 -9.90 -23.05
C LEU A 4 -10.11 -9.88 -22.67
N THR A 5 -9.78 -9.05 -21.68
CA THR A 5 -8.81 -9.44 -20.64
C THR A 5 -9.50 -9.35 -19.27
N SER A 6 -10.48 -10.21 -19.01
CA SER A 6 -11.14 -10.24 -17.69
C SER A 6 -11.14 -11.67 -17.14
N SER A 7 -10.18 -11.94 -16.25
CA SER A 7 -10.24 -13.01 -15.25
C SER A 7 -9.02 -13.06 -14.33
N ALA A 8 -7.91 -12.39 -14.66
CA ALA A 8 -6.69 -12.39 -13.84
C ALA A 8 -6.54 -11.19 -12.89
N ASP A 9 -7.24 -10.06 -13.13
CA ASP A 9 -7.15 -8.83 -12.32
C ASP A 9 -8.08 -8.84 -11.08
N GLU A 10 -9.22 -9.52 -11.14
CA GLU A 10 -10.18 -9.66 -10.02
C GLU A 10 -9.58 -10.13 -8.68
N PRO A 11 -8.69 -11.15 -8.61
CA PRO A 11 -8.09 -11.55 -7.35
C PRO A 11 -7.09 -10.51 -6.82
N ALA A 12 -6.37 -9.79 -7.70
CA ALA A 12 -5.42 -8.76 -7.31
C ALA A 12 -6.13 -7.56 -6.68
N ASP A 13 -7.24 -7.11 -7.30
CA ASP A 13 -8.09 -6.04 -6.75
C ASP A 13 -8.67 -6.41 -5.38
N LYS A 14 -9.13 -7.66 -5.21
CA LYS A 14 -9.64 -8.14 -3.92
C LYS A 14 -8.53 -8.19 -2.86
N SER A 15 -7.32 -8.61 -3.23
CA SER A 15 -6.17 -8.62 -2.33
C SER A 15 -5.79 -7.21 -1.85
N ILE A 16 -5.87 -6.22 -2.73
CA ILE A 16 -5.61 -4.80 -2.41
C ILE A 16 -6.64 -4.28 -1.39
N VAL A 17 -7.93 -4.54 -1.62
CA VAL A 17 -9.01 -4.13 -0.69
C VAL A 17 -8.85 -4.77 0.68
N ILE A 18 -8.43 -6.05 0.73
CA ILE A 18 -8.15 -6.75 1.99
C ILE A 18 -6.98 -6.10 2.72
N LEU A 19 -5.88 -5.82 2.03
CA LEU A 19 -4.70 -5.15 2.59
C LEU A 19 -5.05 -3.78 3.18
N GLN A 20 -5.79 -2.96 2.43
CA GLN A 20 -6.26 -1.66 2.88
C GLN A 20 -7.14 -1.77 4.14
N SER A 21 -8.07 -2.71 4.16
CA SER A 21 -8.97 -2.95 5.29
C SER A 21 -8.20 -3.40 6.54
N LEU A 22 -7.22 -4.28 6.38
CA LEU A 22 -6.36 -4.74 7.47
C LEU A 22 -5.52 -3.60 8.05
N ILE A 23 -4.89 -2.77 7.20
CA ILE A 23 -4.09 -1.63 7.67
C ILE A 23 -4.94 -0.65 8.48
N CYS A 24 -6.16 -0.33 8.00
CA CYS A 24 -7.11 0.51 8.74
C CYS A 24 -7.49 -0.11 10.10
N LEU A 25 -7.81 -1.41 10.15
CA LEU A 25 -8.18 -2.10 11.38
C LEU A 25 -7.02 -2.14 12.39
N LEU A 26 -5.81 -2.47 11.94
CA LEU A 26 -4.61 -2.49 12.79
C LEU A 26 -4.28 -1.10 13.34
N ARG A 27 -4.52 -0.05 12.55
CA ARG A 27 -4.38 1.34 13.00
C ARG A 27 -5.41 1.71 14.06
N GLU A 28 -6.68 1.36 13.86
CA GLU A 28 -7.74 1.60 14.84
C GLU A 28 -7.47 0.90 16.18
N ARG A 29 -6.84 -0.27 16.14
CA ARG A 29 -6.42 -1.03 17.32
C ARG A 29 -5.11 -0.55 17.94
N ASN A 30 -4.48 0.52 17.42
CA ASN A 30 -3.15 1.02 17.81
C ASN A 30 -2.04 -0.04 17.74
N ILE A 31 -2.21 -1.06 16.89
CA ILE A 31 -1.17 -2.08 16.64
C ILE A 31 -0.14 -1.53 15.67
N LEU A 32 -0.59 -0.82 14.63
CA LEU A 32 0.29 -0.07 13.74
C LEU A 32 0.37 1.39 14.17
N SER A 33 1.60 1.82 14.47
CA SER A 33 1.94 3.22 14.66
C SER A 33 1.93 3.95 13.31
N ARG A 34 2.15 5.27 13.35
CA ARG A 34 2.23 6.07 12.12
C ARG A 34 3.54 5.79 11.40
N ALA A 35 4.62 5.64 12.15
CA ALA A 35 5.94 5.33 11.64
C ALA A 35 5.93 3.99 10.88
N ASP A 36 5.21 2.97 11.38
CA ASP A 36 5.13 1.67 10.69
C ASP A 36 4.46 1.77 9.31
N ILE A 37 3.47 2.67 9.17
CA ILE A 37 2.77 2.89 7.89
C ILE A 37 3.63 3.71 6.93
N GLU A 38 4.38 4.69 7.45
CA GLU A 38 5.35 5.47 6.69
C GLU A 38 6.50 4.55 6.20
N GLU A 39 7.05 3.70 7.07
CA GLU A 39 8.07 2.70 6.71
C GLU A 39 7.56 1.68 5.67
N LEU A 40 6.31 1.24 5.80
CA LEU A 40 5.67 0.39 4.79
C LEU A 40 5.60 1.10 3.43
N CYS A 41 5.23 2.39 3.43
CA CYS A 41 5.16 3.20 2.21
C CYS A 41 6.53 3.32 1.55
N GLU A 42 7.57 3.65 2.33
CA GLU A 42 8.96 3.75 1.86
C GLU A 42 9.45 2.43 1.25
N LYS A 43 9.18 1.30 1.91
CA LYS A 43 9.56 -0.03 1.40
C LYS A 43 8.87 -0.36 0.09
N VAL A 44 7.56 -0.11 -0.02
CA VAL A 44 6.81 -0.40 -1.26
C VAL A 44 7.29 0.50 -2.41
N GLN A 45 7.57 1.78 -2.13
CA GLN A 45 8.14 2.70 -3.11
C GLN A 45 9.55 2.30 -3.55
N ALA A 46 10.41 1.89 -2.60
CA ALA A 46 11.76 1.41 -2.92
C ALA A 46 11.72 0.18 -3.82
N ARG A 47 10.80 -0.76 -3.57
CA ARG A 47 10.60 -1.95 -4.40
C ARG A 47 10.10 -1.62 -5.80
N ALA A 48 9.19 -0.66 -5.92
CA ALA A 48 8.74 -0.17 -7.23
C ALA A 48 9.87 0.52 -8.02
N ALA A 49 10.79 1.21 -7.34
CA ALA A 49 11.90 1.94 -7.97
C ALA A 49 13.13 1.07 -8.27
N GLN A 50 13.37 0.02 -7.47
CA GLN A 50 14.57 -0.81 -7.53
C GLN A 50 14.22 -2.29 -7.75
N HIS A 51 13.32 -2.57 -8.70
CA HIS A 51 12.86 -3.92 -8.99
C HIS A 51 14.02 -4.90 -9.26
N GLU A 52 15.03 -4.47 -10.04
CA GLU A 52 16.18 -5.30 -10.40
C GLU A 52 17.06 -5.71 -9.21
N LEU A 53 16.97 -4.98 -8.10
CA LEU A 53 17.77 -5.19 -6.88
C LEU A 53 16.94 -5.76 -5.73
N ASP A 54 15.63 -5.97 -5.93
CA ASP A 54 14.74 -6.50 -4.90
C ASP A 54 15.02 -8.00 -4.70
N PRO A 55 15.36 -8.46 -3.48
CA PRO A 55 15.50 -9.88 -3.18
C PRO A 55 14.20 -10.66 -3.36
N ILE A 56 13.05 -9.99 -3.45
CA ILE A 56 11.75 -10.61 -3.69
C ILE A 56 11.24 -10.18 -5.08
N PRO A 57 11.15 -11.10 -6.06
CA PRO A 57 10.68 -10.74 -7.39
C PRO A 57 9.21 -10.31 -7.33
N CYS A 58 8.94 -9.07 -7.75
CA CYS A 58 7.59 -8.56 -7.96
C CYS A 58 7.34 -8.36 -9.46
N ARG A 59 6.14 -7.94 -9.86
CA ARG A 59 5.87 -7.50 -11.25
C ARG A 59 5.88 -5.98 -11.25
N ASP A 60 6.64 -5.35 -12.16
CA ASP A 60 6.84 -3.89 -12.18
C ASP A 60 5.55 -3.09 -12.11
N ARG A 61 4.55 -3.49 -12.90
CA ARG A 61 3.24 -2.83 -12.96
C ARG A 61 2.53 -2.91 -11.61
N GLU A 62 2.49 -4.11 -11.02
CA GLU A 62 1.83 -4.36 -9.74
C GLU A 62 2.55 -3.66 -8.58
N ALA A 63 3.88 -3.58 -8.61
CA ALA A 63 4.67 -2.84 -7.62
C ALA A 63 4.38 -1.32 -7.68
N THR A 64 4.27 -0.76 -8.89
CA THR A 64 3.95 0.65 -9.11
C THR A 64 2.51 0.98 -8.67
N GLU A 65 1.55 0.12 -9.00
CA GLU A 65 0.16 0.23 -8.55
C GLU A 65 0.07 0.16 -7.03
N ALA A 66 0.75 -0.80 -6.40
CA ALA A 66 0.81 -0.94 -4.96
C ALA A 66 1.42 0.31 -4.29
N ALA A 67 2.50 0.88 -4.83
CA ALA A 67 3.10 2.11 -4.33
C ALA A 67 2.11 3.29 -4.35
N THR A 68 1.32 3.39 -5.43
CA THR A 68 0.28 4.42 -5.57
C THR A 68 -0.82 4.27 -4.53
N ILE A 69 -1.30 3.04 -4.33
CA ILE A 69 -2.36 2.72 -3.36
C ILE A 69 -1.89 2.98 -1.93
N ILE A 70 -0.69 2.51 -1.57
CA ILE A 70 -0.14 2.68 -0.22
C ILE A 70 0.14 4.16 0.07
N SER A 71 0.58 4.94 -0.93
CA SER A 71 0.72 6.40 -0.78
C SER A 71 -0.63 7.07 -0.49
N SER A 72 -1.67 6.75 -1.27
CA SER A 72 -3.03 7.28 -1.05
C SER A 72 -3.59 6.87 0.32
N LEU A 73 -3.31 5.64 0.76
CA LEU A 73 -3.69 5.15 2.08
C LEU A 73 -2.98 5.89 3.21
N SER A 74 -1.67 6.12 3.07
CA SER A 74 -0.89 6.92 4.04
C SER A 74 -1.48 8.33 4.19
N ASP A 75 -1.82 8.99 3.08
CA ASP A 75 -2.47 10.31 3.09
C ASP A 75 -3.85 10.28 3.74
N TYR A 76 -4.64 9.23 3.47
CA TYR A 76 -5.95 9.04 4.11
C TYR A 76 -5.78 8.85 5.62
N ILE A 77 -4.87 7.99 6.06
CA ILE A 77 -4.61 7.71 7.47
C ILE A 77 -4.06 8.95 8.18
N GLY A 78 -3.17 9.70 7.53
CA GLY A 78 -2.66 10.98 8.01
C GLY A 78 -3.77 12.01 8.20
N ARG A 79 -4.75 12.09 7.29
CA ARG A 79 -5.90 12.99 7.45
C ARG A 79 -6.91 12.51 8.49
N ARG A 80 -7.20 11.20 8.51
CA ARG A 80 -8.25 10.59 9.35
C ARG A 80 -7.82 10.38 10.79
N TYR A 81 -6.56 9.99 11.01
CA TYR A 81 -6.00 9.62 12.31
C TYR A 81 -4.80 10.50 12.72
N GLY A 82 -4.27 11.34 11.83
CA GLY A 82 -3.07 12.17 12.06
C GLY A 82 -3.34 13.51 12.75
N GLY A 83 -4.08 13.47 13.86
CA GLY A 83 -4.15 14.56 14.83
C GLY A 83 -3.23 14.38 16.04
N LYS A 84 -2.50 13.27 16.18
CA LYS A 84 -1.89 12.91 17.47
C LYS A 84 -0.42 13.26 17.66
N HIS A 85 0.49 13.13 16.68
CA HIS A 85 1.88 13.58 16.91
C HIS A 85 2.60 14.01 15.62
N ARG A 86 2.77 15.32 15.49
CA ARG A 86 4.02 15.94 15.02
C ARG A 86 4.37 17.05 16.02
N ARG A 87 4.73 16.61 17.23
CA ARG A 87 5.40 17.39 18.27
C ARG A 87 6.29 16.42 19.05
N TYR A 88 7.46 16.12 18.52
CA TYR A 88 8.76 16.45 19.12
C TYR A 88 9.84 16.00 18.16
#